data_AF-A0A934B3H1-F1
#
_entry.id   AF-A0A934B3H1-F1
#
_cell.length_a   1.000
_cell.length_b   1.000
_cell.length_c   1.000
_cell.angle_alpha   90.00
_cell.angle_beta   90.00
_cell.angle_gamma   90.00
#
_symmetry.space_group_name_H-M   'P 1'
#
loop_
_entity.id
_entity.type
_entity.pdbx_description
1 polymer ?
#
loop_
_entity_poly.entity_id
_entity_poly.type
_entity_poly.pdbx_seq_one_letter_code
_entity_poly.pdbx_strand_id
1 'polypeptide(L)' 'MKDRHLEEKPACSVKSAPVPAEVGCPGCGTALEMWSDETDIICTSCGCIVQNERRSAN' A
#
# COMPACT_ATOMS: atom_id res chain seq x y z
N MET A 1 -23.11 38.91 -15.52
CA MET A 1 -22.89 37.49 -15.16
C MET A 1 -21.40 37.26 -15.37
N LYS A 2 -20.66 36.86 -14.33
CA LYS A 2 -19.20 36.70 -14.40
C LYS A 2 -18.88 35.23 -14.49
N ASP A 3 -18.39 34.85 -15.66
CA ASP A 3 -17.95 33.54 -16.06
C ASP A 3 -16.96 32.98 -15.04
N ARG A 4 -17.34 31.88 -14.39
CA ARG A 4 -16.49 31.14 -13.46
C ARG A 4 -15.50 30.35 -14.29
N HIS A 5 -14.30 30.91 -14.44
CA HIS A 5 -13.14 30.16 -14.93
C HIS A 5 -12.85 29.06 -13.89
N LEU A 6 -13.36 27.85 -14.14
CA LEU A 6 -13.01 26.67 -13.38
C LEU A 6 -11.58 26.31 -13.85
N GLU A 7 -10.57 26.74 -13.11
CA GLU A 7 -9.20 26.27 -13.31
C GLU A 7 -9.21 24.74 -13.17
N GLU A 8 -9.25 24.05 -14.30
CA GLU A 8 -9.03 22.62 -14.40
C GLU A 8 -7.57 22.38 -14.05
N LYS A 9 -7.32 22.17 -12.75
CA LYS A 9 -6.02 21.73 -12.25
C LYS A 9 -5.60 20.52 -13.08
N PRO A 10 -4.36 20.50 -13.62
CA PRO A 10 -3.90 19.38 -14.42
C PRO A 10 -4.08 18.09 -13.60
N ALA A 11 -4.66 17.07 -14.25
CA ALA A 11 -4.88 15.76 -13.65
C ALA A 11 -3.63 15.37 -12.87
N CYS A 12 -3.75 15.23 -11.56
CA CYS A 12 -2.67 14.72 -10.72
C CYS A 12 -2.12 13.49 -11.43
N SER A 13 -0.83 13.53 -11.79
CA SER A 13 -0.10 12.37 -12.25
C SER A 13 -0.04 11.41 -11.05
N VAL A 14 -1.11 10.64 -10.87
CA VAL A 14 -1.24 9.65 -9.80
C VAL A 14 -0.16 8.63 -10.08
N LYS A 15 0.98 8.81 -9.40
CA LYS A 15 1.92 7.72 -9.19
C LYS A 15 1.11 6.66 -8.45
N SER A 16 1.03 5.47 -9.04
CA SER A 16 0.12 4.37 -8.73
C SER A 16 -0.43 4.36 -7.29
N ALA A 17 -1.76 4.27 -7.16
CA ALA A 17 -2.39 4.07 -5.85
C ALA A 17 -1.81 2.82 -5.17
N PRO A 18 -1.64 2.84 -3.83
CA PRO A 18 -1.16 1.67 -3.11
C PRO A 18 -2.15 0.52 -3.33
N VAL A 19 -1.63 -0.62 -3.80
CA VAL A 19 -2.43 -1.83 -4.01
C VAL A 19 -2.24 -2.78 -2.80
N PRO A 20 -3.32 -3.31 -2.23
CA PRO A 20 -3.23 -4.37 -1.23
C PRO A 20 -2.75 -5.67 -1.89
N ALA A 21 -1.94 -6.43 -1.17
CA ALA A 21 -1.43 -7.74 -1.57
C ALA A 21 -1.62 -8.74 -0.42
N GLU A 22 -2.00 -9.97 -0.75
CA GLU A 22 -2.09 -11.05 0.24
C GLU A 22 -0.71 -11.68 0.42
N VAL A 23 -0.21 -11.69 1.66
CA VAL A 23 1.08 -12.28 2.05
C VAL A 23 0.88 -13.35 3.12
N GLY A 24 1.64 -14.43 3.05
CA GLY A 24 1.61 -15.48 4.06
C GLY A 24 2.50 -15.13 5.25
N CYS A 25 1.96 -15.21 6.47
CA CYS A 25 2.78 -15.06 7.67
C CYS A 25 3.81 -16.20 7.77
N PRO A 26 5.12 -15.93 7.86
CA PRO A 26 6.14 -16.97 7.97
C PRO A 26 6.11 -17.72 9.31
N GLY A 27 5.47 -17.14 10.34
CA GLY A 27 5.38 -17.76 11.66
C GLY A 27 4.24 -18.77 11.81
N CYS A 28 3.05 -18.47 11.25
CA CYS A 28 1.85 -19.30 11.44
C CYS A 28 1.15 -19.71 10.14
N GLY A 29 1.60 -19.22 8.98
CA GLY A 29 0.98 -19.50 7.68
C GLY A 29 -0.33 -18.75 7.42
N THR A 30 -0.78 -17.88 8.32
CA THR A 30 -2.02 -17.10 8.13
C THR A 30 -1.84 -16.10 6.99
N ALA A 31 -2.85 -15.98 6.13
CA ALA A 31 -2.91 -14.95 5.10
C ALA A 31 -3.16 -13.57 5.74
N LEU A 32 -2.33 -12.60 5.39
CA LEU A 32 -2.40 -11.22 5.86
C LEU A 32 -2.50 -10.30 4.66
N GLU A 33 -3.25 -9.21 4.80
CA GLU A 33 -3.28 -8.15 3.80
C GLU A 33 -2.16 -7.15 4.09
N MET A 34 -1.29 -6.92 3.13
CA MET A 34 -0.19 -5.97 3.18
C MET A 34 -0.31 -4.97 2.04
N TRP A 35 -0.33 -3.68 2.35
CA TRP A 35 -0.38 -2.63 1.34
C TRP A 35 1.00 -2.40 0.73
N SER A 36 1.04 -2.03 -0.55
CA SER A 36 2.31 -1.82 -1.26
C SER A 36 3.18 -0.68 -0.71
N ASP A 37 2.57 0.25 0.04
CA ASP A 37 3.26 1.33 0.74
C ASP A 37 3.64 0.95 2.19
N GLU A 38 3.12 -0.17 2.70
CA GLU A 38 3.49 -0.70 4.01
C GLU A 38 4.83 -1.42 3.93
N THR A 39 5.72 -1.11 4.88
CA THR A 39 7.03 -1.75 5.01
C THR A 39 6.96 -3.03 5.84
N ASP A 40 6.10 -3.03 6.85
CA ASP A 40 5.89 -4.14 7.75
C ASP A 40 4.45 -4.16 8.26
N ILE A 41 3.96 -5.37 8.55
CA ILE A 41 2.67 -5.59 9.20
C ILE A 41 2.82 -6.60 10.33
N ILE A 42 1.99 -6.47 11.36
CA ILE A 42 1.97 -7.41 12.49
C ILE A 42 0.91 -8.46 12.24
N CYS A 43 1.31 -9.73 12.25
CA CYS A 43 0.38 -10.84 12.18
C CYS A 43 -0.54 -10.86 13.41
N THR A 44 -1.84 -10.68 13.21
CA THR A 44 -2.83 -10.70 14.29
C THR A 44 -3.03 -12.09 14.89
N SER A 45 -2.59 -13.15 14.20
CA SER A 45 -2.72 -14.54 14.68
C SER A 45 -1.57 -15.00 15.57
N CYS A 46 -0.33 -14.62 15.28
CA CYS A 46 0.83 -15.07 16.04
C CYS A 46 1.73 -13.95 16.58
N GLY A 47 1.46 -12.70 16.24
CA GLY A 47 2.26 -11.53 16.64
C GLY A 47 3.57 -11.36 15.90
N CYS A 48 3.87 -12.17 14.89
CA CYS A 48 5.10 -12.02 14.09
C CYS A 48 5.02 -10.81 13.16
N ILE A 49 6.14 -10.10 13.03
CA ILE A 49 6.30 -8.99 12.08
C ILE A 49 6.62 -9.58 10.69
N VAL A 50 5.81 -9.23 9.69
CA VAL A 50 5.99 -9.61 8.29
C VAL A 50 6.47 -8.39 7.52
N GLN A 51 7.62 -8.48 6.86
CA GLN A 51 8.22 -7.37 6.13
C GLN A 51 7.95 -7.48 4.63
N ASN A 52 7.75 -6.33 3.97
CA ASN A 52 7.56 -6.25 2.54
C ASN A 52 8.91 -6.35 1.84
N GLU A 53 9.19 -7.50 1.24
CA GLU A 53 10.44 -7.75 0.51
C GLU A 53 10.61 -6.88 -0.76
N ARG A 54 9.58 -6.13 -1.16
CA ARG A 54 9.63 -5.21 -2.32
C ARG A 54 10.60 -4.05 -2.16
N ARG A 55 11.21 -3.86 -0.99
CA ARG A 55 12.22 -2.82 -0.73
C ARG A 55 13.63 -3.39 -0.49
N SER A 56 13.97 -4.51 -1.13
CA SER A 56 15.35 -5.04 -1.15
C SER A 56 15.78 -5.35 -2.58
N ALA A 57 15.87 -4.33 -3.43
CA ALA A 57 16.59 -4.42 -4.70
C ALA A 57 17.39 -3.13 -4.92
N ASN A 58 18.67 -3.22 -4.51
CA ASN A 58 19.86 -2.41 -4.82
C ASN A 58 19.75 -0.87 -4.78
#